data_AF-A0A958M126-F1
#
_entry.id   AF-A0A958M126-F1
#
_cell.length_a   1.000
_cell.length_b   1.000
_cell.length_c   1.000
_cell.angle_alpha   90.00
_cell.angle_beta   90.00
_cell.angle_gamma   90.00
#
_symmetry.space_group_name_H-M   'P 1'
#
loop_
_entity.id
_entity.type
_entity.pdbx_description
1 polymer ?
#
loop_
_entity_poly.entity_id
_entity_poly.type
_entity_poly.pdbx_seq_one_letter_code
_entity_poly.pdbx_strand_id
1 'polypeptide(L)' 'MDNTSKFNKEVINSVSYNQDRSFVALATSIGFKIYSTNPFALRHQRDFSTPLQFVELIGKTNLIGLVG' A
#
# COMPACT_ATOMS: atom_id res chain seq x y z
N MET A 1 -19.36 -25.22 17.33
CA MET A 1 -18.06 -25.07 16.65
C MET A 1 -18.26 -24.02 15.57
N ASP A 2 -18.09 -22.75 15.93
CA ASP A 2 -18.33 -21.63 15.02
C ASP A 2 -17.05 -21.40 14.22
N ASN A 3 -17.03 -21.89 12.98
CA ASN A 3 -15.89 -21.79 12.07
C ASN A 3 -16.12 -20.60 11.14
N THR A 4 -16.19 -19.39 11.70
CA THR A 4 -16.14 -18.17 10.90
C THR A 4 -14.68 -17.74 10.81
N SER A 5 -13.99 -18.16 9.74
CA SER A 5 -12.78 -17.49 9.30
C SER A 5 -13.15 -16.05 8.96
N LYS A 6 -13.04 -15.16 9.95
CA LYS A 6 -13.07 -13.72 9.72
C LYS A 6 -11.92 -13.43 8.78
N PHE A 7 -12.20 -13.31 7.48
CA PHE A 7 -11.30 -12.63 6.56
C PHE A 7 -11.15 -11.22 7.12
N ASN A 8 -10.06 -10.97 7.84
CA ASN A 8 -9.70 -9.62 8.26
C ASN A 8 -9.50 -8.84 6.96
N LYS A 9 -10.55 -8.11 6.56
CA LYS A 9 -10.57 -7.36 5.32
C LYS A 9 -9.52 -6.28 5.43
N GLU A 10 -8.53 -6.34 4.55
CA GLU A 10 -7.51 -5.30 4.43
C GLU A 10 -8.18 -3.95 4.17
N VAL A 11 -7.87 -2.97 5.03
CA VAL A 11 -8.37 -1.60 4.92
C VAL A 11 -7.27 -0.73 4.34
N ILE A 12 -7.64 0.18 3.44
CA ILE A 12 -6.73 1.21 2.92
C ILE A 12 -6.83 2.43 3.85
N ASN A 13 -5.72 2.81 4.47
CA ASN A 13 -5.64 3.93 5.40
C ASN A 13 -5.30 5.24 4.69
N SER A 14 -4.44 5.20 3.67
CA SER A 14 -4.12 6.35 2.83
C SER A 14 -3.85 5.97 1.38
N VAL A 15 -3.98 6.97 0.51
CA VAL A 15 -3.67 6.88 -0.92
C VAL A 15 -2.87 8.12 -1.32
N SER A 16 -1.76 7.92 -2.01
CA SER A 16 -0.94 9.01 -2.56
C SER A 16 -0.44 8.64 -3.95
N TYR A 17 -0.27 9.65 -4.80
CA TYR A 17 0.46 9.48 -6.05
C TYR A 17 1.92 9.85 -5.83
N ASN A 18 2.83 9.22 -6.56
CA ASN A 18 4.16 9.80 -6.71
C ASN A 18 4.08 11.12 -7.54
N GLN A 19 5.17 11.87 -7.57
CA GLN A 19 5.23 13.25 -8.08
C GLN A 19 4.78 13.38 -9.54
N ASP A 20 5.03 12.37 -10.39
CA ASP A 20 4.61 12.35 -11.79
C ASP A 20 3.32 11.54 -12.06
N ARG A 21 2.65 11.06 -10.99
CA ARG A 21 1.42 10.27 -11.04
C ARG A 21 1.52 8.97 -11.84
N SER A 22 2.73 8.48 -12.11
CA SER A 22 2.94 7.19 -12.76
C SER A 22 2.78 6.00 -11.81
N PHE A 23 2.82 6.24 -10.49
CA PHE A 23 2.54 5.27 -9.45
C PHE A 23 1.54 5.80 -8.42
N VAL A 24 0.76 4.89 -7.83
CA VAL A 24 -0.09 5.12 -6.67
C VAL A 24 0.37 4.21 -5.53
N ALA A 25 0.58 4.79 -4.35
CA ALA A 25 0.91 4.08 -3.13
C ALA A 25 -0.32 4.02 -2.22
N LEU A 26 -0.53 2.86 -1.62
CA LEU A 26 -1.59 2.58 -0.65
C LEU A 26 -0.95 2.17 0.67
N ALA A 27 -1.23 2.91 1.73
CA ALA A 27 -1.00 2.44 3.10
C ALA A 27 -2.19 1.59 3.52
N THR A 28 -1.96 0.43 4.11
CA THR A 28 -3.02 -0.52 4.45
C THR A 28 -2.93 -0.98 5.89
N SER A 29 -3.96 -1.68 6.37
CA SER A 29 -4.02 -2.22 7.73
C SER A 29 -2.99 -3.30 8.03
N ILE A 30 -2.25 -3.79 7.02
CA ILE A 30 -1.23 -4.84 7.16
C ILE A 30 0.12 -4.46 6.53
N GLY A 31 0.23 -3.32 5.85
CA GLY A 31 1.46 -2.91 5.18
C GLY A 31 1.22 -1.89 4.08
N PHE A 32 1.79 -2.11 2.89
CA PHE A 32 1.60 -1.22 1.75
C PHE A 32 1.53 -1.94 0.40
N LYS A 33 0.97 -1.24 -0.59
CA LYS A 33 0.97 -1.64 -2.01
C LYS A 33 1.31 -0.45 -2.90
N ILE A 34 2.06 -0.69 -3.97
CA ILE A 34 2.40 0.30 -5.00
C ILE A 34 1.95 -0.25 -6.35
N TYR A 35 1.11 0.50 -7.05
CA TYR A 35 0.65 0.19 -8.39
C TYR A 35 1.22 1.19 -9.39
N SER A 36 1.57 0.75 -10.60
CA SER A 36 1.68 1.66 -11.75
C SER A 36 0.29 2.07 -12.22
N THR A 37 0.17 3.28 -12.75
CA THR A 37 -1.12 3.82 -13.23
C THR A 37 -1.37 3.46 -14.70
N ASN A 38 -0.33 3.34 -15.52
CA ASN A 38 -0.44 2.96 -16.93
C ASN A 38 0.76 2.09 -17.39
N PRO A 39 0.56 0.79 -17.71
CA PRO A 39 -0.66 0.03 -17.46
C PRO A 39 -0.92 -0.11 -15.94
N PHE A 40 -2.19 -0.30 -15.56
CA PHE A 40 -2.53 -0.53 -14.16
C PHE A 40 -2.02 -1.90 -13.70
N ALA A 41 -1.01 -1.92 -12.83
CA ALA A 41 -0.37 -3.16 -12.40
C ALA A 41 0.26 -2.99 -11.02
N LEU A 42 0.17 -4.03 -10.18
CA LEU A 42 0.90 -4.09 -8.92
C LEU A 42 2.40 -4.20 -9.20
N ARG A 43 3.20 -3.32 -8.58
CA ARG A 43 4.66 -3.28 -8.76
C ARG A 43 5.42 -3.71 -7.53
N HIS A 44 4.94 -3.30 -6.36
CA HIS A 44 5.54 -3.69 -5.10
C HIS A 44 4.48 -3.80 -4.02
N GLN A 45 4.70 -4.72 -3.09
CA GLN A 45 3.90 -4.82 -1.88
C GLN A 45 4.77 -5.42 -0.78
N ARG A 46 4.44 -5.07 0.46
CA ARG A 46 4.99 -5.74 1.62
C ARG A 46 3.94 -5.79 2.72
N ASP A 47 3.80 -6.98 3.29
CA ASP A 47 3.03 -7.23 4.50
C ASP A 47 3.98 -7.14 5.69
N PHE A 48 3.68 -6.25 6.62
CA PHE A 48 4.36 -6.08 7.90
C PHE A 48 3.55 -6.62 9.08
N SER A 49 2.36 -7.18 8.80
CA SER A 49 1.35 -7.58 9.78
C SER A 49 1.03 -6.48 10.80
N THR A 50 1.24 -5.23 10.39
CA THR A 50 1.15 -4.00 11.18
C THR A 50 0.56 -2.91 10.28
N PRO A 51 -0.37 -2.06 10.76
CA PRO A 51 -0.94 -0.99 9.95
C PRO A 51 0.09 0.09 9.63
N LEU A 52 -0.08 0.72 8.47
CA LEU A 52 0.59 1.98 8.12
C LEU A 52 -0.45 3.09 7.94
N GLN A 53 -0.17 4.29 8.47
CA GLN A 53 -0.99 5.47 8.24
C GLN A 53 -0.70 6.14 6.90
N PHE A 54 0.58 6.24 6.51
CA PHE A 54 1.00 6.88 5.27
C PHE A 54 2.13 6.12 4.58
N VAL A 55 2.11 6.17 3.24
CA VAL A 55 3.18 5.69 2.36
C VAL A 55 3.41 6.77 1.31
N GLU A 56 4.63 7.24 1.18
CA GLU A 56 5.02 8.27 0.21
C GLU A 56 6.19 7.80 -0.65
N LEU A 57 6.11 8.10 -1.95
CA LEU A 57 7.13 7.72 -2.93
C LEU A 57 8.03 8.91 -3.27
N ILE A 58 9.33 8.65 -3.42
CA ILE A 58 10.29 9.64 -3.93
C ILE A 58 10.59 9.30 -5.40
N GLY A 59 9.91 9.98 -6.31
CA GLY A 59 10.02 9.80 -7.75
C GLY A 59 9.65 8.37 -8.18
N LYS A 60 10.60 7.71 -8.87
CA LYS A 60 10.52 6.30 -9.29
C LYS A 60 11.62 5.46 -8.65
N THR A 61 12.13 5.89 -7.50
CA THR A 61 13.25 5.24 -6.81
C THR A 61 12.74 4.10 -5.92
N ASN A 62 13.68 3.38 -5.30
CA ASN A 62 13.37 2.38 -4.27
C ASN A 62 13.27 2.99 -2.85
N LEU A 63 13.33 4.33 -2.73
CA LEU A 63 13.15 5.01 -1.45
C LEU A 63 11.66 5.27 -1.22
N ILE A 64 11.16 4.79 -0.08
CA ILE A 64 9.76 4.88 0.32
C ILE A 64 9.71 5.41 1.76
N GLY A 65 8.94 6.47 1.97
CA GLY A 65 8.62 6.96 3.31
C GLY A 65 7.43 6.19 3.87
N LEU A 66 7.58 5.66 5.09
CA LEU A 66 6.52 4.91 5.79
C LEU A 66 6.23 5.57 7.14
N VAL A 67 4.95 5.69 7.48
CA VAL A 67 4.48 6.11 8.80
C VAL A 67 3.52 5.05 9.31
N GLY A 68 3.83 4.48 10.49
CA GLY A 68 3.00 3.49 11.20
C GLY A 68 1.81 4.13 11.91
#